data_AF-A0A935YHE3-F1
#
_entry.id   AF-A0A935YHE3-F1
#
_cell.length_a   1.000
_cell.length_b   1.000
_cell.length_c   1.000
_cell.angle_alpha   90.00
_cell.angle_beta   90.00
_cell.angle_gamma   90.00
#
_symmetry.space_group_name_H-M   'P 1'
#
loop_
_entity.id
_entity.type
_entity.pdbx_description
1 polymer ?
#
loop_
_entity_poly.entity_id
_entity_poly.type
_entity_poly.pdbx_seq_one_letter_code
_entity_poly.pdbx_strand_id
1 'polypeptide(L)'
;MGQITLLNPTTADAAAVIADASRYKSVIISASALGVDEAVTLKQISGGTPVVVADPATAVAVELTVLIPAVRLEGGAVYVVDKPETVSACGLYMDTGPAINS
;
A
#
# COMPACT_ATOMS: atom_id res chain seq x y z
N MET A 1 -3.23 13.60 11.01
CA MET A 1 -3.12 12.26 10.39
C MET A 1 -1.78 11.70 10.83
N GLY A 2 -1.74 10.46 11.30
CA GLY A 2 -0.49 9.81 11.69
C GLY A 2 0.08 9.06 10.48
N GLN A 3 1.32 9.35 10.10
CA GLN A 3 2.06 8.58 9.12
C GLN A 3 2.74 7.40 9.83
N ILE A 4 2.59 6.21 9.25
CA ILE A 4 3.19 4.97 9.73
C ILE A 4 4.17 4.48 8.67
N THR A 5 5.44 4.34 9.04
CA THR A 5 6.44 3.73 8.16
C THR A 5 6.21 2.22 8.14
N LEU A 6 5.87 1.70 6.96
CA LEU A 6 5.67 0.27 6.72
C LEU A 6 6.99 -0.41 6.36
N LEU A 7 7.74 0.21 5.43
CA LEU A 7 9.07 -0.25 5.03
C LEU A 7 10.01 0.94 4.96
N ASN A 8 11.17 0.81 5.58
CA ASN A 8 12.19 1.83 5.54
C ASN A 8 12.89 1.81 4.15
N PRO A 9 13.12 2.95 3.49
CA PRO A 9 13.81 3.01 2.19
C PRO A 9 15.24 2.45 2.20
N THR A 10 15.87 2.27 3.38
CA THR A 10 17.23 1.70 3.49
C THR A 10 17.23 0.18 3.60
N THR A 11 16.06 -0.48 3.60
CA THR A 11 15.95 -1.94 3.68
C THR A 11 15.86 -2.53 2.28
N ALA A 12 16.92 -3.23 1.87
CA ALA A 12 17.13 -3.74 0.51
C ALA A 12 16.22 -4.91 0.12
N ASP A 13 15.39 -5.43 1.02
CA ASP A 13 14.72 -6.71 0.83
C ASP A 13 13.36 -6.61 0.12
N ALA A 14 13.10 -7.60 -0.73
CA ALA A 14 11.76 -7.93 -1.21
C ALA A 14 10.91 -8.31 0.01
N ALA A 15 9.84 -7.56 0.25
CA ALA A 15 9.02 -7.76 1.42
C ALA A 15 7.54 -7.51 1.09
N ALA A 16 6.71 -8.45 1.55
CA ALA A 16 5.29 -8.22 1.71
C ALA A 16 5.09 -7.54 3.06
N VAL A 17 4.56 -6.33 3.08
CA VAL A 17 4.26 -5.62 4.33
C VAL A 17 2.76 -5.58 4.56
N ILE A 18 2.36 -5.91 5.79
CA ILE A 18 0.96 -5.88 6.22
C ILE A 18 0.65 -4.50 6.80
N ALA A 19 -0.31 -3.83 6.19
CA ALA A 19 -0.87 -2.55 6.61
C ALA A 19 -2.28 -2.77 7.17
N ASP A 20 -2.42 -2.80 8.49
CA ASP A 20 -3.73 -2.92 9.14
C ASP A 20 -4.49 -1.58 9.10
N ALA A 21 -5.47 -1.50 8.20
CA ALA A 21 -6.36 -0.35 8.05
C ALA A 21 -7.75 -0.59 8.67
N SER A 22 -7.93 -1.71 9.40
CA SER A 22 -9.21 -2.18 9.90
C SER A 22 -9.93 -1.20 10.85
N ARG A 23 -9.17 -0.30 11.48
CA ARG A 23 -9.68 0.68 12.46
C ARG A 23 -9.97 2.06 11.89
N TYR A 24 -9.62 2.31 10.62
CA TYR A 24 -9.69 3.63 9.99
C TYR A 24 -10.76 3.68 8.91
N LYS A 25 -11.38 4.84 8.67
CA LYS A 25 -12.38 5.03 7.59
C LYS A 25 -11.73 5.06 6.21
N SER A 26 -10.49 5.54 6.14
CA SER A 26 -9.67 5.52 4.92
C SER A 26 -8.20 5.49 5.30
N VAL A 27 -7.37 4.96 4.41
CA VAL A 27 -5.91 5.03 4.50
C VAL A 27 -5.33 5.50 3.17
N ILE A 28 -4.16 6.11 3.23
CA ILE A 28 -3.39 6.43 2.03
C ILE A 28 -2.12 5.60 2.11
N ILE A 29 -1.90 4.73 1.13
CA ILE A 29 -0.64 3.99 1.01
C ILE A 29 0.21 4.73 0.00
N SER A 30 1.45 5.04 0.38
CA SER A 30 2.40 5.74 -0.47
C SER A 30 3.75 5.02 -0.53
N ALA A 31 4.41 5.20 -1.66
CA ALA A 31 5.71 4.68 -1.96
C ALA A 31 6.64 5.84 -2.32
N SER A 32 7.86 5.85 -1.78
CA SER A 32 8.90 6.83 -2.13
C SER A 32 10.03 6.16 -2.90
N ALA A 33 10.72 6.93 -3.73
CA ALA A 33 11.90 6.45 -4.49
C ALA A 33 11.64 5.23 -5.40
N LEU A 34 10.43 5.16 -5.99
CA LEU A 34 10.14 4.21 -7.08
C LEU A 34 10.86 4.64 -8.37
N GLY A 35 11.49 3.69 -9.03
CA GLY A 35 12.04 3.79 -10.37
C GLY A 35 10.96 3.85 -11.45
N VAL A 36 11.35 4.21 -12.67
CA VAL A 36 10.45 4.46 -13.80
C VAL A 36 9.70 3.21 -14.30
N ASP A 37 10.27 2.03 -14.09
CA ASP A 37 9.67 0.73 -14.45
C ASP A 37 9.25 -0.08 -13.21
N GLU A 38 9.18 0.56 -12.04
CA GLU A 38 8.88 -0.10 -10.79
C GLU A 38 7.41 0.12 -10.39
N ALA A 39 6.76 -0.98 -10.01
CA ALA A 39 5.40 -0.99 -9.53
C ALA A 39 5.31 -1.78 -8.22
N VAL A 40 4.52 -1.27 -7.28
CA VAL A 40 4.18 -1.95 -6.03
C VAL A 40 2.70 -2.26 -6.06
N THR A 41 2.37 -3.55 -6.13
CA THR A 41 0.97 -3.99 -6.20
C THR A 41 0.32 -3.95 -4.81
N LEU A 42 -0.89 -3.40 -4.74
CA LEU A 42 -1.70 -3.39 -3.53
C LEU A 42 -2.64 -4.59 -3.51
N LYS A 43 -2.62 -5.34 -2.43
CA LYS A 43 -3.53 -6.45 -2.14
C LYS A 43 -4.30 -6.17 -0.86
N GLN A 44 -5.47 -6.78 -0.73
CA GLN A 44 -6.25 -6.78 0.50
C GLN A 44 -6.46 -8.21 0.96
N ILE A 45 -6.47 -8.45 2.27
CA ILE A 45 -6.87 -9.74 2.83
C ILE A 45 -8.39 -9.83 2.81
N SER A 46 -8.92 -10.72 1.97
CA SER A 46 -10.33 -11.07 1.92
C SER A 46 -10.49 -12.54 2.29
N GLY A 47 -11.25 -12.84 3.35
CA GLY A 47 -11.45 -14.21 3.81
C GLY A 47 -10.16 -14.96 4.18
N GLY A 48 -9.13 -14.24 4.63
CA GLY A 48 -7.82 -14.81 4.97
C GLY A 48 -6.86 -14.99 3.79
N THR A 49 -7.26 -14.59 2.58
CA THR A 49 -6.41 -14.70 1.38
C THR A 49 -6.07 -13.31 0.83
N PRO A 50 -4.82 -13.03 0.43
CA PRO A 50 -4.47 -11.81 -0.29
C PRO A 50 -5.11 -11.79 -1.68
N VAL A 51 -5.88 -10.75 -1.98
CA VAL A 51 -6.51 -10.51 -3.28
C VAL A 51 -6.03 -9.16 -3.80
N VAL A 52 -5.68 -9.07 -5.08
CA VAL A 52 -5.27 -7.80 -5.71
C VAL A 52 -6.42 -6.79 -5.61
N VAL A 53 -6.12 -5.62 -5.09
CA VAL A 53 -7.04 -4.49 -5.11
C VAL A 53 -7.11 -4.03 -6.56
N ALA A 54 -8.30 -4.04 -7.15
CA ALA A 54 -8.53 -3.53 -8.48
C ALA A 54 -9.37 -2.25 -8.39
N ASP A 55 -9.07 -1.30 -9.27
CA ASP A 55 -9.89 -0.12 -9.44
C ASP A 55 -11.27 -0.55 -9.99
N PRO A 56 -12.39 -0.18 -9.33
CA PRO A 56 -13.71 -0.67 -9.70
C PRO A 56 -14.22 -0.10 -11.03
N ALA A 57 -13.66 1.02 -11.51
CA ALA A 57 -14.06 1.65 -12.76
C ALA A 57 -13.32 1.07 -13.98
N THR A 58 -12.08 0.61 -13.78
CA THR A 58 -11.21 0.13 -14.86
C THR A 58 -10.92 -1.38 -14.81
N ALA A 59 -11.21 -2.03 -13.68
CA ALA A 59 -10.85 -3.42 -13.37
C ALA A 59 -9.34 -3.71 -13.43
N VAL A 60 -8.51 -2.67 -13.39
CA VAL A 60 -7.04 -2.78 -13.39
C VAL A 60 -6.52 -2.87 -11.96
N ALA A 61 -5.46 -3.63 -11.74
CA ALA A 61 -4.77 -3.69 -10.45
C ALA A 61 -4.34 -2.29 -10.00
N VAL A 62 -4.56 -1.99 -8.73
CA VAL A 62 -4.08 -0.77 -8.10
C VAL A 62 -2.61 -0.96 -7.76
N GLU A 63 -1.76 -0.17 -8.40
CA GLU A 63 -0.32 -0.23 -8.24
C GLU A 63 0.23 1.17 -7.93
N LEU A 64 1.20 1.23 -7.03
CA LEU A 64 1.99 2.43 -6.81
C LEU A 64 3.13 2.45 -7.81
N THR A 65 3.25 3.54 -8.55
CA THR A 65 4.29 3.76 -9.57
C THR A 65 4.92 5.14 -9.34
N VAL A 66 5.98 5.47 -10.09
CA VAL A 66 6.54 6.83 -10.04
C VAL A 66 5.51 7.92 -10.42
N LEU A 67 4.53 7.59 -11.27
CA LEU A 67 3.47 8.52 -11.70
C LEU A 67 2.30 8.56 -10.71
N ILE A 68 2.08 7.47 -9.98
CA ILE A 68 1.04 7.33 -8.96
C ILE A 68 1.71 6.86 -7.66
N PRO A 69 2.42 7.76 -6.96
CA PRO A 69 3.22 7.37 -5.79
C PRO A 69 2.37 7.16 -4.53
N ALA A 70 1.09 7.51 -4.56
CA ALA A 70 0.17 7.34 -3.44
C ALA A 70 -1.24 7.05 -3.93
N VAL A 71 -1.93 6.13 -3.25
CA VAL A 71 -3.34 5.80 -3.50
C VAL A 71 -4.12 5.85 -2.19
N ARG A 72 -5.29 6.50 -2.25
CA ARG A 72 -6.26 6.47 -1.17
C ARG A 72 -7.13 5.23 -1.31
N LEU A 73 -7.22 4.47 -0.23
CA LEU A 73 -8.03 3.27 -0.12
C LEU A 73 -9.08 3.46 0.97
N GLU A 74 -10.23 2.84 0.77
CA GLU A 74 -11.24 2.73 1.82
C GLU A 74 -10.66 1.91 2.98
N GLY A 75 -10.96 2.33 4.21
CA GLY A 75 -10.47 1.61 5.38
C GLY A 75 -11.35 0.41 5.73
N GLY A 76 -11.09 -0.22 6.87
CA GLY A 76 -11.84 -1.41 7.29
C GLY A 76 -11.33 -2.74 6.70
N ALA A 77 -10.21 -2.71 5.97
CA ALA A 77 -9.52 -3.89 5.43
C ALA A 77 -8.09 -3.99 5.95
N VAL A 78 -7.47 -5.16 5.78
CA VAL A 78 -6.03 -5.35 5.97
C VAL A 78 -5.39 -5.37 4.59
N TYR A 79 -4.47 -4.46 4.34
CA TYR A 79 -3.76 -4.38 3.06
C TYR A 79 -2.41 -5.10 3.15
N VAL A 80 -2.02 -5.72 2.05
CA VAL A 80 -0.69 -6.29 1.83
C VAL A 80 -0.06 -5.56 0.67
N VAL A 81 1.13 -5.03 0.91
CA VAL A 81 1.90 -4.27 -0.07
C VAL A 81 3.09 -5.12 -0.47
N ASP A 82 3.10 -5.60 -1.71
CA ASP A 82 4.18 -6.44 -2.23
C ASP A 82 5.23 -5.58 -2.92
N LYS A 83 6.38 -5.40 -2.25
CA LYS A 83 7.52 -4.71 -2.86
C LYS A 83 8.35 -5.70 -3.69
N PRO A 84 8.55 -5.45 -5.01
CA PRO A 84 9.39 -6.32 -5.83
C PRO A 84 10.86 -6.28 -5.40
N GLU A 85 11.59 -7.36 -5.65
CA GLU A 85 13.02 -7.49 -5.36
C GLU A 85 13.90 -6.51 -6.14
N THR A 86 13.45 -6.05 -7.31
CA THR A 86 14.11 -5.03 -8.11
C THR A 86 14.10 -3.65 -7.41
N VAL A 87 13.15 -3.44 -6.48
CA VAL A 87 12.86 -2.17 -5.83
C VAL A 87 13.58 -2.09 -4.48
N SER A 88 14.91 -1.94 -4.52
CA SER A 88 15.75 -2.04 -3.30
C SER A 88 15.72 -0.77 -2.43
N ALA A 89 15.44 0.41 -3.00
CA ALA A 89 15.52 1.71 -2.30
C ALA A 89 14.16 2.35 -1.94
N CYS A 90 13.04 1.69 -2.25
CA CYS A 90 11.71 2.27 -2.02
C CYS A 90 11.29 2.22 -0.56
N GLY A 91 10.81 3.36 -0.04
CA GLY A 91 10.12 3.43 1.25
C GLY A 91 8.62 3.22 1.08
N LEU A 92 7.97 2.52 2.01
CA LEU A 92 6.52 2.36 2.04
C LEU A 92 5.95 3.02 3.30
N TYR A 93 4.87 3.79 3.13
CA TYR A 93 4.23 4.53 4.21
C TYR A 93 2.71 4.38 4.13
N MET A 94 2.07 4.40 5.29
CA MET A 94 0.62 4.43 5.43
C MET A 94 0.21 5.65 6.25
N ASP A 95 -0.61 6.52 5.67
CA ASP A 95 -1.24 7.63 6.36
C ASP A 95 -2.67 7.25 6.74
N THR A 96 -2.95 7.25 8.04
CA THR A 96 -4.27 6.86 8.56
C THR A 96 -5.23 8.03 8.57
N GLY A 97 -6.40 7.84 7.99
CA GLY A 97 -7.53 8.75 8.10
C GLY A 97 -8.23 8.69 9.46
N PRO A 98 -9.42 9.31 9.60
CA PRO A 98 -10.19 9.27 10.84
C PRO A 98 -10.56 7.84 11.21
N ALA A 99 -10.68 7.54 12.52
CA ALA A 99 -11.08 6.21 12.95
C ALA A 99 -12.56 5.94 12.63
N ILE A 100 -12.91 4.67 12.43
CA ILE A 100 -14.29 4.26 12.08
C ILE A 100 -15.27 4.66 13.20
N ASN A 101 -14.83 4.59 14.45
CA ASN A 101 -15.64 4.87 15.64
C ASN A 101 -15.50 6.32 16.18
N SER A 102 -14.94 7.24 15.40
CA SER A 102 -14.85 8.67 15.72
C SER A 102 -16.04 9.45 15.17
#